data_AF-A0A4R4ZI96-F1
#
_entry.id   AF-A0A4R4ZI96-F1
#
_cell.length_a   1.000
_cell.length_b   1.000
_cell.length_c   1.000
_cell.angle_alpha   90.00
_cell.angle_beta   90.00
_cell.angle_gamma   90.00
#
_symmetry.space_group_name_H-M   'P 1'
#
loop_
_entity.id
_entity.type
_entity.pdbx_description
1 polymer ?
#
loop_
_entity_poly.entity_id
_entity_poly.type
_entity_poly.pdbx_seq_one_letter_code
_entity_poly.pdbx_strand_id
1 'polypeptide(L)'
;RSPAPGVGDPTPGAGLRGLARTVAQEYPEVLVRAVDVDTKDTPRAVAQRIVAELLDADAPVAVGHEGDLRRGLTLVREELAGEARVADLGPDGVVLLTGGARGITARAALALARTSGCHIEVMGRTPEPADAPAFPEARDEASLRRALVARGGRAPAEIEAAIRRILAEREVHRNLETLRRDAASVAYHAGDVRDPQAVRDVVEDVYLRHGRLDGVIHGAGLVEDRLVRDKEPESFGRVYRTKVDGACALAAAVRPDVGFFVVFGSVAGVHGNRGQVDYSAANDACDTLAHVWRTRLQGRVLVADWGPWAGGGMVSPELAREYARRGIGLIEPDAGVAALLREIAHGDETQVVLTGPVPGGGTTPHTPR
;
A
#
# COMPACT_ATOMS: atom_id res chain seq x y z
N ARG A 1 7.16 -3.48 26.91
CA ARG A 1 7.29 -4.96 27.02
C ARG A 1 8.38 -5.36 26.04
N SER A 2 9.40 -6.11 26.45
CA SER A 2 10.41 -6.63 25.52
C SER A 2 9.73 -7.40 24.38
N PRO A 3 10.21 -7.30 23.12
CA PRO A 3 9.70 -8.14 22.05
C PRO A 3 9.82 -9.60 22.48
N ALA A 4 8.83 -10.42 22.09
CA ALA A 4 8.86 -11.85 22.35
C ALA A 4 10.23 -12.43 21.95
N PRO A 5 10.85 -13.28 22.78
CA PRO A 5 12.14 -13.88 22.45
C PRO A 5 11.98 -14.69 21.16
N GLY A 6 12.60 -14.25 20.07
CA GLY A 6 12.62 -14.98 18.79
C GLY A 6 12.47 -14.12 17.53
N VAL A 7 11.93 -12.91 17.61
CA VAL A 7 11.85 -12.02 16.44
C VAL A 7 13.10 -11.15 16.39
N GLY A 8 14.08 -11.51 15.58
CA GLY A 8 15.21 -10.63 15.24
C GLY A 8 14.72 -9.33 14.58
N ASP A 9 15.57 -8.31 14.49
CA ASP A 9 15.23 -7.08 13.73
C ASP A 9 15.02 -7.46 12.26
N PRO A 10 13.78 -7.40 11.72
CA PRO A 10 13.53 -7.87 10.36
C PRO A 10 13.85 -6.79 9.31
N THR A 11 14.27 -5.60 9.75
CA THR A 11 14.56 -4.44 8.89
C THR A 11 15.63 -4.72 7.82
N PRO A 12 16.74 -5.43 8.10
CA PRO A 12 17.77 -5.70 7.08
C PRO A 12 17.30 -6.59 5.91
N GLY A 13 16.21 -7.35 6.09
CA GLY A 13 15.66 -8.26 5.08
C GLY A 13 14.29 -7.86 4.54
N ALA A 14 13.75 -6.71 4.96
CA ALA A 14 12.42 -6.27 4.58
C ALA A 14 12.30 -6.14 3.04
N GLY A 15 11.34 -6.85 2.46
CA GLY A 15 11.09 -6.85 1.01
C GLY A 15 11.79 -7.95 0.21
N LEU A 16 12.70 -8.72 0.83
CA LEU A 16 13.42 -9.78 0.11
C LEU A 16 12.51 -10.93 -0.34
N ARG A 17 11.42 -11.23 0.38
CA ARG A 17 10.52 -12.33 -0.01
C ARG A 17 9.70 -11.94 -1.24
N GLY A 18 9.17 -10.72 -1.26
CA GLY A 18 8.46 -10.18 -2.42
C GLY A 18 9.36 -10.06 -3.66
N LEU A 19 10.61 -9.65 -3.47
CA LEU A 19 11.65 -9.65 -4.51
C LEU A 19 11.90 -11.06 -5.04
N ALA A 20 12.24 -12.00 -4.16
CA ALA A 20 12.58 -13.37 -4.53
C ALA A 20 11.45 -14.09 -5.26
N ARG A 21 10.20 -13.94 -4.79
CA ARG A 21 9.01 -14.50 -5.47
C ARG A 21 8.85 -13.93 -6.88
N THR A 22 9.11 -12.64 -7.07
CA THR A 22 9.05 -12.03 -8.40
C THR A 22 10.15 -12.53 -9.32
N VAL A 23 11.39 -12.63 -8.83
CA VAL A 23 12.51 -13.19 -9.59
C VAL A 23 12.23 -14.64 -9.99
N ALA A 24 11.69 -15.46 -9.08
CA ALA A 24 11.32 -16.84 -9.37
C ALA A 24 10.27 -16.98 -10.49
N GLN A 25 9.34 -16.02 -10.60
CA GLN A 25 8.36 -15.98 -11.69
C GLN A 25 8.96 -15.51 -13.03
N GLU A 26 10.01 -14.70 -13.00
CA GLU A 26 10.67 -14.17 -14.20
C GLU A 26 11.72 -15.11 -14.78
N TYR A 27 12.34 -15.92 -13.94
CA TYR A 27 13.39 -16.88 -14.29
C TYR A 27 12.99 -18.29 -13.80
N PRO A 28 11.98 -18.93 -14.40
CA PRO A 28 11.49 -20.25 -13.96
C PRO A 28 12.54 -21.38 -14.05
N GLU A 29 13.61 -21.17 -14.81
CA GLU A 29 14.76 -22.06 -14.92
C GLU A 29 15.79 -21.89 -13.78
N VAL A 30 15.64 -20.87 -12.95
CA VAL A 30 16.56 -20.56 -11.85
C VAL A 30 15.91 -20.90 -10.51
N LEU A 31 16.61 -21.67 -9.67
CA LEU A 31 16.18 -21.91 -8.30
C LEU A 31 16.41 -20.66 -7.44
N VAL A 32 15.32 -20.04 -6.99
CA VAL A 32 15.36 -18.87 -6.10
C VAL A 32 14.84 -19.24 -4.71
N ARG A 33 15.59 -18.86 -3.67
CA ARG A 33 15.24 -19.05 -2.26
C ARG A 33 15.51 -17.79 -1.45
N ALA A 34 14.53 -17.35 -0.68
CA ALA A 34 14.66 -16.41 0.41
C ALA A 34 14.50 -17.19 1.73
N VAL A 35 15.59 -17.28 2.50
CA VAL A 35 15.65 -18.06 3.74
C VAL A 35 15.83 -17.10 4.91
N ASP A 36 14.82 -17.00 5.75
CA ASP A 36 14.88 -16.28 7.03
C ASP A 36 15.49 -17.20 8.10
N VAL A 37 16.47 -16.70 8.86
CA VAL A 37 17.21 -17.48 9.86
C VAL A 37 17.42 -16.63 11.13
N ASP A 38 17.46 -17.26 12.30
CA ASP A 38 17.82 -16.57 13.53
C ASP A 38 19.32 -16.20 13.52
N THR A 39 19.61 -14.92 13.74
CA THR A 39 20.99 -14.40 13.78
C THR A 39 21.79 -14.91 14.98
N LYS A 40 21.14 -15.53 15.97
CA LYS A 40 21.78 -16.19 17.12
C LYS A 40 22.23 -17.62 16.82
N ASP A 41 21.81 -18.20 15.70
CA ASP A 41 22.22 -19.54 15.33
C ASP A 41 23.70 -19.60 14.92
N THR A 42 24.30 -20.77 15.14
CA THR A 42 25.71 -20.96 14.75
C THR A 42 25.85 -20.89 13.22
N PRO A 43 26.99 -20.38 12.70
CA PRO A 43 27.24 -20.36 11.25
C PRO A 43 27.05 -21.71 10.55
N ARG A 44 27.37 -22.81 11.27
CA ARG A 44 27.18 -24.18 10.76
C ARG A 44 25.70 -24.53 10.61
N ALA A 45 24.86 -24.20 11.59
CA ALA A 45 23.42 -24.44 11.52
C ALA A 45 22.77 -23.64 10.39
N VAL A 46 23.14 -22.35 10.26
CA VAL A 46 22.69 -21.49 9.16
C VAL A 46 23.08 -22.09 7.80
N ALA A 47 24.34 -22.51 7.63
CA ALA A 47 24.79 -23.13 6.38
C ALA A 47 24.04 -24.42 6.06
N GLN A 48 23.77 -25.27 7.05
CA GLN A 48 23.02 -26.52 6.84
C GLN A 48 21.59 -26.27 6.36
N ARG A 49 20.90 -25.27 6.92
CA ARG A 49 19.54 -24.91 6.50
C ARG A 49 19.53 -24.32 5.10
N ILE A 50 20.47 -23.43 4.77
CA ILE A 50 20.60 -22.89 3.41
C ILE A 50 20.82 -24.02 2.40
N VAL A 51 21.72 -24.97 2.69
CA VAL A 51 21.96 -26.13 1.82
C VAL A 51 20.70 -26.99 1.69
N ALA A 52 19.96 -27.22 2.78
CA ALA A 52 18.71 -27.98 2.73
C ALA A 52 17.67 -27.34 1.78
N GLU A 53 17.47 -26.01 1.86
CA GLU A 53 16.53 -25.31 0.98
C GLU A 53 17.00 -25.24 -0.48
N LEU A 54 18.31 -25.30 -0.73
CA LEU A 54 18.88 -25.36 -2.08
C LEU A 54 18.78 -26.76 -2.70
N LEU A 55 18.71 -27.81 -1.88
CA LEU A 55 18.60 -29.20 -2.34
C LEU A 55 17.14 -29.65 -2.55
N ASP A 56 16.18 -28.93 -1.98
CA ASP A 56 14.75 -29.15 -2.21
C ASP A 56 14.22 -28.17 -3.26
N ALA A 57 14.14 -28.61 -4.53
CA ALA A 57 13.65 -27.77 -5.63
C ALA A 57 12.14 -27.46 -5.53
N ASP A 58 11.37 -28.29 -4.84
CA ASP A 58 9.92 -28.14 -4.67
C ASP A 58 9.55 -27.25 -3.47
N ALA A 59 10.53 -26.88 -2.64
CA ALA A 59 10.34 -25.94 -1.54
C ALA A 59 9.73 -24.60 -1.98
N PRO A 60 8.90 -23.97 -1.13
CA PRO A 60 8.44 -22.60 -1.35
C PRO A 60 9.61 -21.63 -1.52
N VAL A 61 9.41 -20.58 -2.33
CA VAL A 61 10.44 -19.57 -2.59
C VAL A 61 10.89 -18.86 -1.31
N ALA A 62 9.99 -18.65 -0.35
CA ALA A 62 10.28 -17.96 0.90
C ALA A 62 9.93 -18.85 2.10
N VAL A 63 10.90 -19.08 2.97
CA VAL A 63 10.80 -19.92 4.17
C VAL A 63 11.57 -19.28 5.32
N GLY A 64 11.15 -19.57 6.55
CA GLY A 64 11.86 -19.16 7.76
C GLY A 64 12.25 -20.34 8.62
N HIS A 65 13.33 -20.22 9.36
CA HIS A 65 13.82 -21.22 10.31
C HIS A 65 13.91 -20.63 11.71
N GLU A 66 13.21 -21.25 12.65
CA GLU A 66 13.26 -20.93 14.08
C GLU A 66 13.75 -22.18 14.84
N GLY A 67 15.03 -22.24 15.16
CA GLY A 67 15.66 -23.46 15.67
C GLY A 67 15.57 -24.59 14.64
N ASP A 68 14.94 -25.71 15.00
CA ASP A 68 14.73 -26.85 14.09
C ASP A 68 13.37 -26.77 13.34
N LEU A 69 12.58 -25.73 13.59
CA LEU A 69 11.28 -25.55 12.95
C LEU A 69 11.42 -24.77 11.65
N ARG A 70 10.98 -25.37 10.55
CA ARG A 70 10.79 -24.70 9.26
C ARG A 70 9.37 -24.12 9.20
N ARG A 71 9.27 -22.83 8.91
CA ARG A 71 8.02 -22.06 8.82
C ARG A 71 7.81 -21.53 7.42
N GLY A 72 6.55 -21.44 7.02
CA GLY A 72 6.09 -20.77 5.81
C GLY A 72 4.83 -19.96 6.11
N LEU A 73 4.48 -19.06 5.20
CA LEU A 73 3.24 -18.30 5.27
C LEU A 73 2.21 -18.95 4.35
N THR A 74 0.97 -19.10 4.84
CA THR A 74 -0.16 -19.62 4.07
C THR A 74 -1.35 -18.71 4.29
N LEU A 75 -2.08 -18.42 3.21
CA LEU A 75 -3.30 -17.62 3.29
C LEU A 75 -4.44 -18.47 3.84
N VAL A 76 -5.09 -17.95 4.88
CA VAL A 76 -6.30 -18.52 5.46
C VAL A 76 -7.46 -17.60 5.12
N ARG A 77 -8.53 -18.15 4.56
CA ARG A 77 -9.74 -17.39 4.29
C ARG A 77 -10.49 -17.19 5.60
N GLU A 78 -10.81 -15.94 5.91
CA GLU A 78 -11.61 -15.55 7.06
C GLU A 78 -12.68 -14.55 6.64
N GLU A 79 -13.85 -14.64 7.28
CA GLU A 79 -14.92 -13.66 7.10
C GLU A 79 -14.99 -12.75 8.33
N LEU A 80 -14.67 -11.47 8.12
CA LEU A 80 -14.76 -10.48 9.19
C LEU A 80 -16.17 -9.89 9.27
N ALA A 81 -16.89 -10.27 10.32
CA ALA A 81 -18.19 -9.70 10.66
C ALA A 81 -18.04 -8.34 11.37
N GLY A 82 -19.11 -7.54 11.35
CA GLY A 82 -19.17 -6.26 12.06
C GLY A 82 -19.48 -5.07 11.16
N GLU A 83 -19.76 -3.93 11.80
CA GLU A 83 -20.04 -2.69 11.08
C GLU A 83 -18.76 -2.13 10.45
N ALA A 84 -18.89 -1.59 9.24
CA ALA A 84 -17.80 -0.90 8.54
C ALA A 84 -17.61 0.52 9.07
N ARG A 85 -17.34 0.65 10.38
CA ARG A 85 -17.14 1.90 11.10
C ARG A 85 -16.12 1.69 12.22
N VAL A 86 -15.18 2.63 12.34
CA VAL A 86 -14.23 2.67 13.46
C VAL A 86 -14.95 3.27 14.67
N ALA A 87 -15.31 2.44 15.65
CA ALA A 87 -16.22 2.82 16.75
C ALA A 87 -15.68 4.00 17.58
N ASP A 88 -14.38 4.02 17.86
CA ASP A 88 -13.74 5.05 18.68
C ASP A 88 -13.36 6.33 17.91
N LEU A 89 -13.70 6.39 16.61
CA LEU A 89 -13.49 7.58 15.79
C LEU A 89 -14.77 8.42 15.73
N GLY A 90 -14.80 9.49 16.54
CA GLY A 90 -15.85 10.50 16.57
C GLY A 90 -15.53 11.76 15.74
N PRO A 91 -16.39 12.80 15.80
CA PRO A 91 -16.20 14.04 15.06
C PRO A 91 -14.94 14.82 15.48
N ASP A 92 -14.52 14.70 16.75
CA ASP A 92 -13.27 15.29 17.24
C ASP A 92 -12.03 14.46 16.85
N GLY A 93 -12.22 13.29 16.24
CA GLY A 93 -11.12 12.42 15.81
C GLY A 93 -10.32 13.03 14.67
N VAL A 94 -9.05 12.68 14.53
CA VAL A 94 -8.17 13.20 13.48
C VAL A 94 -7.49 12.05 12.75
N VAL A 95 -7.60 12.03 11.42
CA VAL A 95 -6.96 11.01 10.58
C VAL A 95 -6.06 11.65 9.53
N LEU A 96 -4.80 11.22 9.49
CA LEU A 96 -3.84 11.59 8.46
C LEU A 96 -3.76 10.52 7.37
N LEU A 97 -4.01 10.92 6.12
CA LEU A 97 -3.87 10.05 4.96
C LEU A 97 -2.76 10.55 4.05
N THR A 98 -1.92 9.63 3.57
CA THR A 98 -0.87 9.95 2.60
C THR A 98 -1.04 9.16 1.30
N GLY A 99 -0.46 9.67 0.22
CA GLY A 99 -0.73 9.20 -1.16
C GLY A 99 -1.63 10.14 -1.95
N GLY A 100 -1.88 11.34 -1.39
CA GLY A 100 -2.71 12.39 -1.98
C GLY A 100 -4.20 12.13 -1.85
N ALA A 101 -4.99 13.13 -2.24
CA ALA A 101 -6.46 13.05 -2.25
C ALA A 101 -6.97 12.36 -3.54
N ARG A 102 -6.41 11.20 -3.90
CA ARG A 102 -6.75 10.47 -5.14
C ARG A 102 -6.96 8.98 -4.90
N GLY A 103 -7.60 8.32 -5.87
CA GLY A 103 -7.72 6.85 -5.90
C GLY A 103 -8.35 6.25 -4.64
N ILE A 104 -7.81 5.10 -4.21
CA ILE A 104 -8.33 4.34 -3.05
C ILE A 104 -8.14 5.10 -1.74
N THR A 105 -7.04 5.81 -1.57
CA THR A 105 -6.79 6.65 -0.38
C THR A 105 -7.87 7.71 -0.20
N ALA A 106 -8.27 8.39 -1.27
CA ALA A 106 -9.38 9.34 -1.21
C ALA A 106 -10.71 8.68 -0.85
N ARG A 107 -10.98 7.48 -1.38
CA ARG A 107 -12.21 6.74 -1.05
C ARG A 107 -12.24 6.34 0.43
N ALA A 108 -11.11 5.92 0.99
CA ALA A 108 -10.99 5.64 2.42
C ALA A 108 -11.19 6.91 3.27
N ALA A 109 -10.55 8.04 2.90
CA ALA A 109 -10.76 9.32 3.58
C ALA A 109 -12.25 9.73 3.59
N LEU A 110 -12.90 9.62 2.43
CA LEU A 110 -14.30 9.97 2.26
C LEU A 110 -15.23 9.06 3.09
N ALA A 111 -14.92 7.77 3.19
CA ALA A 111 -15.69 6.85 4.01
C ALA A 111 -15.51 7.12 5.50
N LEU A 112 -14.30 7.43 5.95
CA LEU A 112 -14.04 7.85 7.34
C LEU A 112 -14.80 9.14 7.66
N ALA A 113 -14.69 10.17 6.82
CA ALA A 113 -15.42 11.42 6.98
C ALA A 113 -16.94 11.18 7.09
N ARG A 114 -17.53 10.42 6.17
CA ARG A 114 -18.98 10.12 6.20
C ARG A 114 -19.44 9.33 7.43
N THR A 115 -18.62 8.41 7.92
CA THR A 115 -19.01 7.51 9.02
C THR A 115 -18.76 8.10 10.40
N SER A 116 -17.76 8.97 10.55
CA SER A 116 -17.34 9.54 11.84
C SER A 116 -17.52 11.05 11.96
N GLY A 117 -17.55 11.79 10.85
CA GLY A 117 -17.46 13.25 10.83
C GLY A 117 -16.10 13.79 11.25
N CYS A 118 -15.06 12.95 11.33
CA CYS A 118 -13.74 13.33 11.84
C CYS A 118 -13.04 14.43 11.03
N HIS A 119 -11.97 14.99 11.60
CA HIS A 119 -11.02 15.83 10.90
C HIS A 119 -10.12 15.00 9.97
N ILE A 120 -9.94 15.46 8.74
CA ILE A 120 -9.16 14.79 7.71
C ILE A 120 -7.94 15.62 7.31
N GLU A 121 -6.76 15.04 7.46
CA GLU A 121 -5.49 15.60 7.05
C GLU A 121 -4.98 14.78 5.86
N VAL A 122 -4.63 15.43 4.74
CA VAL A 122 -4.17 14.70 3.54
C VAL A 122 -2.82 15.22 3.10
N MET A 123 -1.84 14.34 2.92
CA MET A 123 -0.52 14.68 2.37
C MET A 123 -0.33 14.07 0.98
N GLY A 124 0.13 14.87 0.02
CA GLY A 124 0.39 14.41 -1.35
C GLY A 124 1.28 15.35 -2.17
N ARG A 125 1.87 14.82 -3.25
CA ARG A 125 2.80 15.56 -4.12
C ARG A 125 2.10 16.54 -5.07
N THR A 126 0.83 16.31 -5.37
CA THR A 126 0.06 17.22 -6.23
C THR A 126 -0.10 18.55 -5.48
N PRO A 127 0.24 19.71 -6.08
CA PRO A 127 -0.04 21.00 -5.45
C PRO A 127 -1.53 21.13 -5.12
N GLU A 128 -1.87 21.90 -4.09
CA GLU A 128 -3.28 22.20 -3.85
C GLU A 128 -3.85 22.91 -5.09
N PRO A 129 -4.95 22.40 -5.68
CA PRO A 129 -5.50 22.97 -6.90
C PRO A 129 -5.98 24.41 -6.66
N ALA A 130 -5.61 25.31 -7.57
CA ALA A 130 -6.16 26.67 -7.57
C ALA A 130 -7.69 26.64 -7.80
N ASP A 131 -8.39 27.67 -7.30
CA ASP A 131 -9.85 27.77 -7.38
C ASP A 131 -10.41 27.71 -8.82
N ALA A 132 -9.62 28.13 -9.82
CA ALA A 132 -10.01 28.07 -11.22
C ALA A 132 -9.27 26.94 -11.96
N PRO A 133 -9.97 25.90 -12.47
CA PRO A 133 -9.32 24.79 -13.15
C PRO A 133 -8.75 25.22 -14.50
N ALA A 134 -7.52 24.81 -14.81
CA ALA A 134 -6.96 24.98 -16.14
C ALA A 134 -7.82 24.23 -17.19
N PHE A 135 -8.11 24.89 -18.31
CA PHE A 135 -8.92 24.35 -19.42
C PHE A 135 -10.32 23.85 -19.00
N PRO A 136 -11.18 24.69 -18.39
CA PRO A 136 -12.45 24.25 -17.79
C PRO A 136 -13.36 23.50 -18.77
N GLU A 137 -13.33 23.85 -20.05
CA GLU A 137 -14.13 23.22 -21.11
C GLU A 137 -13.65 21.80 -21.48
N ALA A 138 -12.39 21.46 -21.23
CA ALA A 138 -11.80 20.20 -21.65
C ALA A 138 -12.03 19.14 -20.56
N ARG A 139 -13.07 18.30 -20.70
CA ARG A 139 -13.54 17.39 -19.63
C ARG A 139 -12.84 16.04 -19.56
N ASP A 140 -12.13 15.66 -20.61
CA ASP A 140 -11.49 14.35 -20.75
C ASP A 140 -10.06 14.48 -21.32
N GLU A 141 -9.33 13.37 -21.32
CA GLU A 141 -7.96 13.32 -21.85
C GLU A 141 -7.89 13.77 -23.32
N ALA A 142 -8.85 13.38 -24.15
CA ALA A 142 -8.87 13.70 -25.57
C ALA A 142 -9.05 15.20 -25.83
N SER A 143 -9.97 15.85 -25.10
CA SER A 143 -10.21 17.29 -25.16
C SER A 143 -9.06 18.09 -24.55
N LEU A 144 -8.44 17.62 -23.46
CA LEU A 144 -7.23 18.22 -22.91
C LEU A 144 -6.07 18.16 -23.89
N ARG A 145 -5.87 17.00 -24.55
CA ARG A 145 -4.85 16.83 -25.59
C ARG A 145 -5.07 17.81 -26.73
N ARG A 146 -6.30 17.93 -27.25
CA ARG A 146 -6.64 18.91 -28.30
C ARG A 146 -6.35 20.35 -27.86
N ALA A 147 -6.75 20.73 -26.64
CA ALA A 147 -6.55 22.08 -26.13
C ALA A 147 -5.06 22.41 -25.89
N LEU A 148 -4.27 21.44 -25.45
CA LEU A 148 -2.83 21.59 -25.24
C LEU A 148 -2.07 21.69 -26.56
N VAL A 149 -2.43 20.86 -27.55
CA VAL A 149 -1.85 20.93 -28.91
C VAL A 149 -2.18 22.27 -29.56
N ALA A 150 -3.42 22.76 -29.43
CA ALA A 150 -3.84 24.05 -29.98
C ALA A 150 -3.07 25.25 -29.40
N ARG A 151 -2.53 25.13 -28.18
CA ARG A 151 -1.65 26.14 -27.57
C ARG A 151 -0.22 26.16 -28.12
N GLY A 152 0.19 25.13 -28.87
CA GLY A 152 1.51 25.02 -29.50
C GLY A 152 2.68 24.78 -28.53
N GLY A 153 3.86 24.48 -29.09
CA GLY A 153 5.16 24.58 -28.40
C GLY A 153 5.51 23.48 -27.40
N ARG A 154 4.87 22.29 -27.45
CA ARG A 154 5.16 21.18 -26.52
C ARG A 154 5.43 19.87 -27.25
N ALA A 155 6.43 19.12 -26.79
CA ALA A 155 6.68 17.76 -27.25
C ALA A 155 5.56 16.80 -26.77
N PRO A 156 5.31 15.66 -27.44
CA PRO A 156 4.25 14.74 -27.06
C PRO A 156 4.32 14.27 -25.59
N ALA A 157 5.51 13.96 -25.09
CA ALA A 157 5.71 13.55 -23.69
C ALA A 157 5.32 14.64 -22.69
N GLU A 158 5.56 15.90 -23.01
CA GLU A 158 5.21 17.06 -22.17
C GLU A 158 3.69 17.30 -22.17
N ILE A 159 3.04 17.07 -23.31
CA ILE A 159 1.58 17.12 -23.42
C ILE A 159 0.97 16.04 -22.52
N GLU A 160 1.42 14.79 -22.62
CA GLU A 160 0.92 13.71 -21.78
C GLU A 160 1.19 13.93 -20.29
N ALA A 161 2.35 14.48 -19.93
CA ALA A 161 2.66 14.86 -18.55
C ALA A 161 1.72 15.96 -18.04
N ALA A 162 1.44 16.98 -18.87
CA ALA A 162 0.51 18.05 -18.52
C ALA A 162 -0.93 17.54 -18.37
N ILE A 163 -1.40 16.65 -19.24
CA ILE A 163 -2.72 16.01 -19.13
C ILE A 163 -2.82 15.26 -17.79
N ARG A 164 -1.85 14.39 -17.49
CA ARG A 164 -1.84 13.63 -16.23
C ARG A 164 -1.86 14.55 -15.01
N ARG A 165 -1.10 15.65 -15.04
CA ARG A 165 -1.08 16.65 -13.96
C ARG A 165 -2.44 17.33 -13.80
N ILE A 166 -3.03 17.84 -14.88
CA ILE A 166 -4.33 18.54 -14.84
C ILE A 166 -5.44 17.62 -14.34
N LEU A 167 -5.48 16.37 -14.82
CA LEU A 167 -6.48 15.40 -14.37
C LEU A 167 -6.28 15.04 -12.90
N ALA A 168 -5.03 14.88 -12.44
CA ALA A 168 -4.72 14.65 -11.03
C ALA A 168 -5.15 15.82 -10.14
N GLU A 169 -4.85 17.06 -10.52
CA GLU A 169 -5.27 18.28 -9.80
C GLU A 169 -6.80 18.36 -9.69
N ARG A 170 -7.53 18.07 -10.77
CA ARG A 170 -8.99 18.07 -10.75
C ARG A 170 -9.59 16.97 -9.88
N GLU A 171 -8.98 15.79 -9.89
CA GLU A 171 -9.39 14.68 -9.02
C GLU A 171 -9.18 15.07 -7.54
N VAL A 172 -8.00 15.61 -7.20
CA VAL A 172 -7.70 16.14 -5.85
C VAL A 172 -8.73 17.19 -5.45
N HIS A 173 -8.98 18.18 -6.30
CA HIS A 173 -9.92 19.27 -6.01
C HIS A 173 -11.31 18.72 -5.68
N ARG A 174 -11.87 17.87 -6.54
CA ARG A 174 -13.20 17.29 -6.36
C ARG A 174 -13.30 16.47 -5.07
N ASN A 175 -12.27 15.69 -4.76
CA ASN A 175 -12.25 14.87 -3.56
C ASN A 175 -12.14 15.74 -2.29
N LEU A 176 -11.32 16.80 -2.31
CA LEU A 176 -11.22 17.76 -1.20
C LEU A 176 -12.54 18.53 -0.99
N GLU A 177 -13.20 18.98 -2.05
CA GLU A 177 -14.53 19.60 -1.96
C GLU A 177 -15.56 18.65 -1.33
N THR A 178 -15.53 17.37 -1.69
CA THR A 178 -16.45 16.37 -1.12
C THR A 178 -16.12 16.12 0.34
N LEU A 179 -14.84 15.97 0.69
CA LEU A 179 -14.39 15.81 2.08
C LEU A 179 -14.83 17.01 2.94
N ARG A 180 -14.72 18.24 2.44
CA ARG A 180 -15.11 19.47 3.17
C ARG A 180 -16.60 19.54 3.51
N ARG A 181 -17.45 18.72 2.86
CA ARG A 181 -18.88 18.60 3.18
C ARG A 181 -19.17 17.60 4.29
N ASP A 182 -18.36 16.53 4.37
CA ASP A 182 -18.62 15.38 5.23
C ASP A 182 -17.73 15.36 6.50
N ALA A 183 -16.54 15.98 6.47
CA ALA A 183 -15.56 16.02 7.55
C ALA A 183 -15.70 17.28 8.42
N ALA A 184 -15.33 17.21 9.70
CA ALA A 184 -15.29 18.37 10.59
C ALA A 184 -14.32 19.47 10.11
N SER A 185 -13.17 19.07 9.56
CA SER A 185 -12.27 19.95 8.81
C SER A 185 -11.43 19.14 7.82
N VAL A 186 -10.89 19.83 6.81
CA VAL A 186 -9.96 19.23 5.84
C VAL A 186 -8.76 20.13 5.64
N ALA A 187 -7.55 19.60 5.81
CA ALA A 187 -6.32 20.28 5.43
C ALA A 187 -5.52 19.43 4.43
N TYR A 188 -4.91 20.10 3.46
CA TYR A 188 -4.09 19.47 2.43
C TYR A 188 -2.63 19.94 2.54
N HIS A 189 -1.72 18.99 2.64
CA HIS A 189 -0.28 19.22 2.80
C HIS A 189 0.43 18.79 1.53
N ALA A 190 0.85 19.77 0.73
CA ALA A 190 1.64 19.50 -0.46
C ALA A 190 3.07 19.10 -0.05
N GLY A 191 3.45 17.85 -0.30
CA GLY A 191 4.75 17.34 0.14
C GLY A 191 5.07 15.94 -0.41
N ASP A 192 6.35 15.59 -0.33
CA ASP A 192 6.82 14.25 -0.68
C ASP A 192 6.98 13.43 0.60
N VAL A 193 6.27 12.30 0.69
CA VAL A 193 6.36 11.38 1.83
C VAL A 193 7.75 10.77 2.01
N ARG A 194 8.60 10.83 0.97
CA ARG A 194 10.00 10.39 1.02
C ARG A 194 10.89 11.36 1.78
N ASP A 195 10.42 12.58 2.04
CA ASP A 195 11.11 13.54 2.90
C ASP A 195 10.65 13.34 4.35
N PRO A 196 11.50 12.72 5.21
CA PRO A 196 11.11 12.44 6.58
C PRO A 196 10.97 13.72 7.43
N GLN A 197 11.58 14.84 7.05
CA GLN A 197 11.37 16.10 7.75
C GLN A 197 9.99 16.66 7.40
N ALA A 198 9.62 16.68 6.12
CA ALA A 198 8.29 17.13 5.71
C ALA A 198 7.17 16.30 6.35
N VAL A 199 7.35 14.98 6.49
CA VAL A 199 6.40 14.12 7.20
C VAL A 199 6.32 14.48 8.69
N ARG A 200 7.47 14.69 9.36
CA ARG A 200 7.49 15.12 10.76
C ARG A 200 6.78 16.45 10.96
N ASP A 201 7.07 17.44 10.11
CA ASP A 201 6.49 18.78 10.21
C ASP A 201 4.95 18.72 10.11
N VAL A 202 4.41 17.90 9.18
CA VAL A 202 2.96 17.69 9.04
C VAL A 202 2.39 17.03 10.29
N VAL A 203 3.02 15.97 10.80
CA VAL A 203 2.52 15.27 11.99
C VAL A 203 2.57 16.17 13.23
N GLU A 204 3.63 16.97 13.40
CA GLU A 204 3.77 17.94 14.48
C GLU A 204 2.70 19.03 14.39
N ASP A 205 2.49 19.61 13.21
CA ASP A 205 1.43 20.59 12.96
C ASP A 205 0.02 20.03 13.30
N VAL A 206 -0.26 18.79 12.91
CA VAL A 206 -1.51 18.11 13.27
C VAL A 206 -1.69 18.01 14.79
N TYR A 207 -0.66 17.58 15.52
CA TYR A 207 -0.71 17.55 16.99
C TYR A 207 -0.83 18.95 17.61
N LEU A 208 -0.20 19.97 17.02
CA LEU A 208 -0.28 21.35 17.50
C LEU A 208 -1.69 21.93 17.33
N ARG A 209 -2.35 21.68 16.20
CA ARG A 209 -3.69 22.21 15.91
C ARG A 209 -4.81 21.47 16.63
N HIS A 210 -4.72 20.16 16.73
CA HIS A 210 -5.81 19.32 17.22
C HIS A 210 -5.55 18.68 18.59
N GLY A 211 -4.30 18.67 19.05
CA GLY A 211 -3.89 17.99 20.29
C GLY A 211 -3.81 16.45 20.20
N ARG A 212 -4.25 15.86 19.09
CA ARG A 212 -4.41 14.41 18.89
C ARG A 212 -4.20 13.98 17.43
N LEU A 213 -3.93 12.69 17.23
CA LEU A 213 -3.92 12.01 15.95
C LEU A 213 -4.36 10.56 16.18
N ASP A 214 -5.56 10.23 15.73
CA ASP A 214 -6.22 8.96 16.05
C ASP A 214 -5.96 7.88 15.00
N GLY A 215 -5.63 8.29 13.78
CA GLY A 215 -5.44 7.37 12.67
C GLY A 215 -4.43 7.83 11.65
N VAL A 216 -3.67 6.88 11.09
CA VAL A 216 -2.85 7.09 9.91
C VAL A 216 -3.17 6.04 8.86
N ILE A 217 -3.35 6.48 7.61
CA ILE A 217 -3.42 5.61 6.43
C ILE A 217 -2.32 6.02 5.44
N HIS A 218 -1.35 5.14 5.23
CA HIS A 218 -0.33 5.29 4.20
C HIS A 218 -0.74 4.58 2.91
N GLY A 219 -1.27 5.36 1.96
CA GLY A 219 -1.61 4.90 0.61
C GLY A 219 -0.70 5.45 -0.48
N ALA A 220 0.45 6.04 -0.14
CA ALA A 220 1.39 6.53 -1.15
C ALA A 220 2.08 5.35 -1.84
N GLY A 221 2.08 5.38 -3.16
CA GLY A 221 2.68 4.33 -3.98
C GLY A 221 2.98 4.81 -5.38
N LEU A 222 3.90 4.09 -6.02
CA LEU A 222 4.30 4.30 -7.41
C LEU A 222 4.44 2.93 -8.06
N VAL A 223 4.14 2.86 -9.36
CA VAL A 223 4.31 1.67 -10.18
C VAL A 223 5.14 2.06 -11.40
N GLU A 224 6.25 1.36 -11.64
CA GLU A 224 7.14 1.56 -12.78
C GLU A 224 7.54 0.19 -13.36
N ASP A 225 6.56 -0.55 -13.86
CA ASP A 225 6.74 -1.95 -14.26
C ASP A 225 7.82 -2.15 -15.32
N ARG A 226 8.77 -3.04 -15.02
CA ARG A 226 9.84 -3.52 -15.90
C ARG A 226 10.26 -4.92 -15.44
N LEU A 227 10.66 -5.75 -16.40
CA LEU A 227 11.33 -7.01 -16.07
C LEU A 227 12.62 -6.72 -15.31
N VAL A 228 13.06 -7.66 -14.47
CA VAL A 228 14.26 -7.55 -13.64
C VAL A 228 15.47 -7.15 -14.48
N ARG A 229 15.66 -7.75 -15.66
CA ARG A 229 16.77 -7.45 -16.58
C ARG A 229 16.75 -6.01 -17.15
N ASP A 230 15.58 -5.38 -17.17
CA ASP A 230 15.32 -4.06 -17.77
C ASP A 230 15.02 -3.00 -16.68
N LYS A 231 15.24 -3.34 -15.39
CA LYS A 231 14.89 -2.51 -14.26
C LYS A 231 16.08 -1.67 -13.79
N GLU A 232 15.99 -0.36 -14.04
CA GLU A 232 17.01 0.58 -13.58
C GLU A 232 17.01 0.73 -12.05
N PRO A 233 18.18 0.77 -11.38
CA PRO A 233 18.28 0.97 -9.93
C PRO A 233 17.57 2.22 -9.41
N GLU A 234 17.61 3.33 -10.17
CA GLU A 234 16.93 4.56 -9.80
C GLU A 234 15.41 4.40 -9.86
N SER A 235 14.89 3.62 -10.80
CA SER A 235 13.47 3.28 -10.92
C SER A 235 13.03 2.43 -9.73
N PHE A 236 13.80 1.39 -9.40
CA PHE A 236 13.59 0.56 -8.22
C PHE A 236 13.54 1.44 -6.95
N GLY A 237 14.57 2.28 -6.77
CA GLY A 237 14.67 3.15 -5.61
C GLY A 237 13.55 4.19 -5.51
N ARG A 238 12.94 4.63 -6.62
CA ARG A 238 11.76 5.50 -6.56
C ARG A 238 10.54 4.76 -6.05
N VAL A 239 10.24 3.57 -6.58
CA VAL A 239 9.08 2.77 -6.18
C VAL A 239 9.20 2.32 -4.73
N TYR A 240 10.34 1.73 -4.37
CA TYR A 240 10.59 1.21 -3.03
C TYR A 240 10.49 2.31 -1.96
N ARG A 241 11.25 3.40 -2.12
CA ARG A 241 11.30 4.48 -1.12
C ARG A 241 9.98 5.24 -0.97
N THR A 242 9.20 5.38 -2.04
CA THR A 242 7.89 6.07 -1.95
C THR A 242 6.98 5.41 -0.92
N LYS A 243 7.05 4.07 -0.82
CA LYS A 243 6.22 3.25 0.06
C LYS A 243 6.91 2.96 1.38
N VAL A 244 8.15 2.48 1.35
CA VAL A 244 8.85 2.02 2.56
C VAL A 244 9.34 3.20 3.40
N ASP A 245 10.10 4.13 2.82
CA ASP A 245 10.61 5.29 3.58
C ASP A 245 9.45 6.17 4.07
N GLY A 246 8.40 6.32 3.26
CA GLY A 246 7.18 7.05 3.64
C GLY A 246 6.45 6.41 4.82
N ALA A 247 6.25 5.09 4.81
CA ALA A 247 5.65 4.37 5.94
C ALA A 247 6.54 4.44 7.19
N CYS A 248 7.86 4.29 7.05
CA CYS A 248 8.81 4.40 8.14
C CYS A 248 8.86 5.81 8.76
N ALA A 249 8.72 6.86 7.95
CA ALA A 249 8.68 8.25 8.42
C ALA A 249 7.36 8.61 9.12
N LEU A 250 6.25 7.98 8.74
CA LEU A 250 4.93 8.13 9.40
C LEU A 250 4.83 7.33 10.69
N ALA A 251 5.27 6.06 10.70
CA ALA A 251 5.80 5.46 11.92
C ALA A 251 6.97 6.35 12.41
N ALA A 252 7.69 6.17 13.50
CA ALA A 252 8.62 7.22 14.00
C ALA A 252 7.99 8.61 14.35
N ALA A 253 7.33 9.35 13.44
CA ALA A 253 6.73 10.65 13.69
C ALA A 253 5.46 10.58 14.57
N VAL A 254 4.61 9.56 14.41
CA VAL A 254 3.44 9.42 15.28
C VAL A 254 3.78 8.94 16.69
N ARG A 255 3.06 9.50 17.67
CA ARG A 255 3.08 9.08 19.06
C ARG A 255 2.55 7.63 19.20
N PRO A 256 2.96 6.90 20.25
CA PRO A 256 2.54 5.50 20.45
C PRO A 256 1.03 5.28 20.64
N ASP A 257 0.29 6.31 21.05
CA ASP A 257 -1.14 6.28 21.37
C ASP A 257 -2.06 6.43 20.15
N VAL A 258 -1.52 6.49 18.93
CA VAL A 258 -2.34 6.47 17.70
C VAL A 258 -3.26 5.24 17.69
N GLY A 259 -4.54 5.45 17.42
CA GLY A 259 -5.58 4.42 17.46
C GLY A 259 -5.47 3.40 16.33
N PHE A 260 -5.04 3.82 15.14
CA PHE A 260 -4.68 2.90 14.06
C PHE A 260 -3.58 3.44 13.13
N PHE A 261 -2.76 2.53 12.61
CA PHE A 261 -1.72 2.76 11.62
C PHE A 261 -1.85 1.73 10.51
N VAL A 262 -2.34 2.17 9.36
CA VAL A 262 -2.65 1.32 8.21
C VAL A 262 -1.71 1.64 7.07
N VAL A 263 -1.17 0.62 6.41
CA VAL A 263 -0.46 0.73 5.14
C VAL A 263 -1.24 -0.01 4.06
N PHE A 264 -1.46 0.63 2.92
CA PHE A 264 -2.06 -0.05 1.77
C PHE A 264 -0.98 -0.86 1.06
N GLY A 265 -0.99 -2.18 1.27
CA GLY A 265 -0.14 -3.16 0.63
C GLY A 265 -0.65 -3.59 -0.75
N SER A 266 -0.17 -4.74 -1.21
CA SER A 266 -0.57 -5.36 -2.48
C SER A 266 -0.32 -6.86 -2.45
N VAL A 267 -1.21 -7.63 -3.06
CA VAL A 267 -1.01 -9.08 -3.29
C VAL A 267 0.27 -9.40 -4.05
N ALA A 268 0.87 -8.43 -4.75
CA ALA A 268 2.18 -8.56 -5.38
C ALA A 268 3.31 -8.74 -4.34
N GLY A 269 3.22 -8.12 -3.16
CA GLY A 269 4.18 -8.37 -2.07
C GLY A 269 4.11 -9.82 -1.55
N VAL A 270 2.89 -10.34 -1.45
CA VAL A 270 2.61 -11.69 -0.95
C VAL A 270 3.05 -12.79 -1.92
N HIS A 271 2.73 -12.63 -3.21
CA HIS A 271 2.93 -13.70 -4.20
C HIS A 271 4.10 -13.46 -5.16
N GLY A 272 4.63 -12.24 -5.21
CA GLY A 272 5.41 -11.75 -6.34
C GLY A 272 4.53 -11.46 -7.56
N ASN A 273 4.99 -10.58 -8.45
CA ASN A 273 4.34 -10.38 -9.74
C ASN A 273 5.37 -10.04 -10.82
N ARG A 274 5.39 -10.82 -11.90
CA ARG A 274 6.27 -10.60 -13.04
C ARG A 274 6.20 -9.15 -13.55
N GLY A 275 7.37 -8.52 -13.69
CA GLY A 275 7.53 -7.12 -14.10
C GLY A 275 7.41 -6.11 -12.95
N GLN A 276 7.23 -6.57 -11.71
CA GLN A 276 6.97 -5.73 -10.55
C GLN A 276 7.93 -6.04 -9.39
N VAL A 277 9.21 -6.29 -9.67
CA VAL A 277 10.18 -6.74 -8.65
C VAL A 277 10.34 -5.75 -7.49
N ASP A 278 10.37 -4.46 -7.81
CA ASP A 278 10.49 -3.36 -6.84
C ASP A 278 9.19 -3.09 -6.08
N TYR A 279 8.06 -3.15 -6.78
CA TYR A 279 6.75 -2.99 -6.17
C TYR A 279 6.43 -4.15 -5.22
N SER A 280 6.75 -5.38 -5.61
CA SER A 280 6.59 -6.57 -4.75
C SER A 280 7.51 -6.47 -3.54
N ALA A 281 8.78 -6.07 -3.73
CA ALA A 281 9.70 -5.83 -2.63
C ALA A 281 9.20 -4.74 -1.67
N ALA A 282 8.68 -3.63 -2.18
CA ALA A 282 8.19 -2.51 -1.36
C ALA A 282 6.97 -2.89 -0.51
N ASN A 283 6.06 -3.70 -1.06
CA ASN A 283 4.88 -4.16 -0.34
C ASN A 283 5.25 -5.21 0.73
N ASP A 284 6.05 -6.23 0.39
CA ASP A 284 6.54 -7.21 1.39
C ASP A 284 7.40 -6.55 2.49
N ALA A 285 8.11 -5.47 2.18
CA ALA A 285 8.80 -4.69 3.21
C ALA A 285 7.81 -4.06 4.20
N CYS A 286 6.68 -3.52 3.75
CA CYS A 286 5.65 -2.99 4.64
C CYS A 286 5.02 -4.09 5.50
N ASP A 287 4.73 -5.26 4.90
CA ASP A 287 4.20 -6.43 5.60
C ASP A 287 5.13 -6.83 6.75
N THR A 288 6.43 -6.89 6.46
CA THR A 288 7.48 -7.20 7.42
C THR A 288 7.56 -6.15 8.54
N LEU A 289 7.59 -4.87 8.16
CA LEU A 289 7.80 -3.76 9.10
C LEU A 289 6.58 -3.53 9.99
N ALA A 290 5.37 -3.90 9.57
CA ALA A 290 4.18 -3.82 10.40
C ALA A 290 4.28 -4.67 11.66
N HIS A 291 4.97 -5.82 11.60
CA HIS A 291 5.27 -6.62 12.79
C HIS A 291 6.28 -5.95 13.74
N VAL A 292 7.07 -4.99 13.26
CA VAL A 292 7.91 -4.13 14.12
C VAL A 292 7.05 -3.02 14.70
N TRP A 293 6.27 -2.31 13.88
CA TRP A 293 5.45 -1.19 14.34
C TRP A 293 4.40 -1.60 15.37
N ARG A 294 3.81 -2.79 15.27
CA ARG A 294 2.88 -3.32 16.29
C ARG A 294 3.49 -3.49 17.68
N THR A 295 4.83 -3.55 17.78
CA THR A 295 5.52 -3.63 19.09
C THR A 295 5.67 -2.27 19.77
N ARG A 296 5.57 -1.17 19.00
CA ARG A 296 5.72 0.20 19.50
C ARG A 296 4.41 0.98 19.58
N LEU A 297 3.46 0.70 18.68
CA LEU A 297 2.18 1.38 18.59
C LEU A 297 1.13 0.61 19.39
N GLN A 298 0.31 1.34 20.14
CA GLN A 298 -0.71 0.77 21.03
C GLN A 298 -1.98 0.39 20.27
N GLY A 299 -2.33 1.18 19.25
CA GLY A 299 -3.50 0.93 18.41
C GLY A 299 -3.28 -0.15 17.35
N ARG A 300 -4.28 -0.27 16.47
CA ARG A 300 -4.32 -1.25 15.38
C ARG A 300 -3.21 -0.96 14.36
N VAL A 301 -2.27 -1.88 14.16
CA VAL A 301 -1.29 -1.81 13.06
C VAL A 301 -1.69 -2.81 11.98
N LEU A 302 -1.93 -2.35 10.76
CA LEU A 302 -2.46 -3.16 9.66
C LEU A 302 -1.75 -2.89 8.34
N VAL A 303 -1.40 -3.95 7.60
CA VAL A 303 -1.11 -3.87 6.17
C VAL A 303 -2.22 -4.55 5.40
N ALA A 304 -2.95 -3.77 4.60
CA ALA A 304 -4.04 -4.26 3.77
C ALA A 304 -3.50 -4.55 2.37
N ASP A 305 -3.19 -5.81 2.09
CA ASP A 305 -2.70 -6.26 0.79
C ASP A 305 -3.82 -6.37 -0.22
N TRP A 306 -3.92 -5.32 -1.04
CA TRP A 306 -4.97 -5.20 -2.03
C TRP A 306 -4.75 -6.10 -3.24
N GLY A 307 -5.76 -6.89 -3.56
CA GLY A 307 -5.97 -7.42 -4.90
C GLY A 307 -6.32 -6.33 -5.91
N PRO A 308 -6.53 -6.70 -7.18
CA PRO A 308 -6.83 -5.74 -8.23
C PRO A 308 -8.20 -5.08 -8.01
N TRP A 309 -8.27 -3.76 -8.22
CA TRP A 309 -9.50 -2.98 -8.07
C TRP A 309 -10.29 -2.88 -9.37
N ALA A 310 -11.62 -2.89 -9.26
CA ALA A 310 -12.51 -2.56 -10.36
C ALA A 310 -12.57 -1.03 -10.60
N GLY A 311 -13.06 -0.62 -11.78
CA GLY A 311 -13.38 0.80 -12.05
C GLY A 311 -12.19 1.69 -12.46
N GLY A 312 -11.02 1.12 -12.76
CA GLY A 312 -9.85 1.84 -13.29
C GLY A 312 -8.83 2.26 -12.22
N GLY A 313 -7.77 2.97 -12.65
CA GLY A 313 -6.62 3.32 -11.80
C GLY A 313 -5.36 2.58 -12.25
N MET A 314 -4.76 1.77 -11.36
CA MET A 314 -3.59 0.93 -11.69
C MET A 314 -3.95 -0.27 -12.58
N VAL A 315 -5.22 -0.59 -12.75
CA VAL A 315 -5.69 -1.71 -13.58
C VAL A 315 -6.31 -1.17 -14.88
N SER A 316 -5.68 -1.47 -16.03
CA SER A 316 -6.26 -1.15 -17.34
C SER A 316 -7.40 -2.11 -17.70
N PRO A 317 -8.29 -1.75 -18.64
CA PRO A 317 -9.30 -2.66 -19.14
C PRO A 317 -8.73 -3.97 -19.72
N GLU A 318 -7.57 -3.94 -20.38
CA GLU A 318 -6.88 -5.15 -20.84
C GLU A 318 -6.48 -6.04 -19.66
N LEU A 319 -5.89 -5.43 -18.64
CA LEU A 319 -5.41 -6.15 -17.46
C LEU A 319 -6.57 -6.74 -16.65
N ALA A 320 -7.69 -6.03 -16.53
CA ALA A 320 -8.92 -6.53 -15.92
C ALA A 320 -9.44 -7.81 -16.64
N ARG A 321 -9.40 -7.84 -17.98
CA ARG A 321 -9.78 -9.03 -18.76
C ARG A 321 -8.82 -10.20 -18.53
N GLU A 322 -7.52 -9.93 -18.37
CA GLU A 322 -6.53 -10.95 -18.05
C GLU A 322 -6.73 -11.52 -16.64
N TYR A 323 -7.02 -10.67 -15.64
CA TYR A 323 -7.35 -11.13 -14.29
C TYR A 323 -8.59 -12.02 -14.29
N ALA A 324 -9.65 -11.64 -15.01
CA ALA A 324 -10.84 -12.46 -15.14
C ALA A 324 -10.53 -13.84 -15.77
N ARG A 325 -9.68 -13.90 -16.81
CA ARG A 325 -9.24 -15.17 -17.41
C ARG A 325 -8.48 -16.07 -16.43
N ARG A 326 -7.74 -15.47 -15.49
CA ARG A 326 -6.96 -16.17 -14.47
C ARG A 326 -7.76 -16.50 -13.20
N GLY A 327 -9.07 -16.21 -13.18
CA GLY A 327 -9.92 -16.41 -12.00
C GLY A 327 -9.62 -15.43 -10.86
N ILE A 328 -9.00 -14.29 -11.14
CA ILE A 328 -8.69 -13.27 -10.14
C ILE A 328 -9.86 -12.27 -10.09
N GLY A 329 -10.55 -12.22 -8.94
CA GLY A 329 -11.65 -11.31 -8.69
C GLY A 329 -11.20 -9.85 -8.52
N LEU A 330 -11.99 -8.92 -9.06
CA LEU A 330 -11.76 -7.49 -8.89
C LEU A 330 -12.50 -6.97 -7.65
N ILE A 331 -11.84 -6.14 -6.86
CA ILE A 331 -12.41 -5.52 -5.67
C ILE A 331 -13.27 -4.33 -6.12
N GLU A 332 -14.57 -4.41 -5.84
CA GLU A 332 -15.44 -3.24 -6.01
C GLU A 332 -15.05 -2.16 -4.99
N PRO A 333 -14.82 -0.90 -5.41
CA PRO A 333 -14.23 0.13 -4.56
C PRO A 333 -14.92 0.32 -3.21
N ASP A 334 -16.25 0.39 -3.20
CA ASP A 334 -17.01 0.65 -1.98
C ASP A 334 -17.01 -0.57 -1.05
N ALA A 335 -17.02 -1.78 -1.61
CA ALA A 335 -16.90 -3.03 -0.86
C ALA A 335 -15.51 -3.18 -0.24
N GLY A 336 -14.45 -2.84 -0.98
CA GLY A 336 -13.07 -2.85 -0.48
C GLY A 336 -12.85 -1.85 0.64
N VAL A 337 -13.36 -0.62 0.51
CA VAL A 337 -13.28 0.37 1.61
C VAL A 337 -14.08 -0.08 2.82
N ALA A 338 -15.28 -0.65 2.63
CA ALA A 338 -16.04 -1.21 3.74
C ALA A 338 -15.30 -2.35 4.45
N ALA A 339 -14.60 -3.22 3.69
CA ALA A 339 -13.76 -4.26 4.26
C ALA A 339 -12.59 -3.68 5.05
N LEU A 340 -11.92 -2.65 4.54
CA LEU A 340 -10.86 -1.94 5.27
C LEU A 340 -11.36 -1.39 6.61
N LEU A 341 -12.53 -0.73 6.63
CA LEU A 341 -13.06 -0.17 7.87
C LEU A 341 -13.42 -1.26 8.88
N ARG A 342 -13.89 -2.43 8.43
CA ARG A 342 -14.07 -3.60 9.30
C ARG A 342 -12.74 -4.09 9.85
N GLU A 343 -11.70 -4.20 9.03
CA GLU A 343 -10.36 -4.64 9.45
C GLU A 343 -9.73 -3.71 10.48
N ILE A 344 -9.95 -2.40 10.36
CA ILE A 344 -9.50 -1.41 11.33
C ILE A 344 -10.26 -1.57 12.66
N ALA A 345 -11.58 -1.83 12.60
CA ALA A 345 -12.45 -1.85 13.76
C ALA A 345 -12.45 -3.19 14.52
N HIS A 346 -12.37 -4.30 13.81
CA HIS A 346 -12.66 -5.64 14.35
C HIS A 346 -11.55 -6.67 14.07
N GLY A 347 -10.59 -6.37 13.19
CA GLY A 347 -9.52 -7.31 12.83
C GLY A 347 -8.38 -7.33 13.86
N ASP A 348 -7.71 -8.47 13.97
CA ASP A 348 -6.58 -8.71 14.89
C ASP A 348 -5.26 -9.03 14.16
N GLU A 349 -5.32 -9.45 12.89
CA GLU A 349 -4.14 -9.80 12.09
C GLU A 349 -3.36 -8.58 11.58
N THR A 350 -2.03 -8.58 11.72
CA THR A 350 -1.19 -7.45 11.30
C THR A 350 -1.13 -7.27 9.79
N GLN A 351 -1.35 -8.34 9.03
CA GLN A 351 -1.34 -8.36 7.57
C GLN A 351 -2.57 -9.12 7.08
N VAL A 352 -3.33 -8.52 6.16
CA VAL A 352 -4.52 -9.15 5.58
C VAL A 352 -4.53 -8.98 4.07
N VAL A 353 -4.99 -10.01 3.36
CA VAL A 353 -5.15 -9.98 1.90
C VAL A 353 -6.61 -9.76 1.55
N LEU A 354 -6.91 -8.65 0.88
CA LEU A 354 -8.26 -8.30 0.44
C LEU A 354 -8.39 -8.59 -1.04
N THR A 355 -9.30 -9.48 -1.43
CA THR A 355 -9.52 -9.87 -2.83
C THR A 355 -10.98 -9.74 -3.24
N GLY A 356 -11.22 -9.54 -4.53
CA GLY A 356 -12.56 -9.48 -5.09
C GLY A 356 -13.18 -10.88 -5.21
N PRO A 357 -14.50 -10.98 -5.36
CA PRO A 357 -15.16 -12.25 -5.62
C PRO A 357 -14.65 -12.88 -6.92
N VAL A 358 -14.34 -14.17 -6.88
CA VAL A 358 -13.87 -14.93 -8.05
C VAL A 358 -15.04 -15.09 -9.04
N PRO A 359 -14.87 -14.72 -10.33
CA PRO A 359 -15.92 -14.91 -11.33
C PRO A 359 -16.21 -16.41 -11.53
N GLY A 360 -17.43 -16.86 -11.21
CA GLY A 360 -17.95 -18.18 -11.62
C GLY A 360 -17.96 -19.33 -10.60
N GLY A 361 -17.66 -19.13 -9.32
CA GLY A 361 -17.83 -20.15 -8.26
C GLY A 361 -18.01 -19.48 -6.90
N GLY A 362 -18.98 -19.84 -6.05
CA GLY A 362 -19.22 -21.21 -5.61
C GLY A 362 -18.04 -21.63 -4.73
N THR A 363 -18.27 -21.85 -3.45
CA THR A 363 -17.28 -22.30 -2.47
C THR A 363 -16.56 -23.57 -2.93
N THR A 364 -15.44 -23.44 -3.61
CA THR A 364 -14.47 -24.54 -3.77
C THR A 364 -13.11 -24.06 -3.27
N PRO A 365 -12.49 -24.81 -2.34
CA PRO A 365 -11.17 -24.51 -1.83
C PRO A 365 -10.15 -24.94 -2.88
N HIS A 366 -9.81 -24.03 -3.81
CA HIS A 366 -8.56 -24.18 -4.52
C HIS A 366 -7.45 -23.62 -3.64
N THR A 367 -6.76 -24.54 -2.97
CA THR A 367 -5.42 -24.37 -2.42
C THR A 367 -4.55 -23.65 -3.44
N PRO A 368 -4.01 -22.45 -3.14
CA PRO A 368 -2.89 -21.95 -3.92
C PRO A 368 -1.63 -22.68 -3.45
N ARG A 369 -0.87 -23.22 -4.40
CA ARG A 369 0.56 -23.49 -4.18
C ARG A 369 1.31 -22.17 -4.07
#